data_AF-A0A7J6DGU5-F1
#
_entry.id   AF-A0A7J6DGU5-F1
#
_cell.length_a   1.000
_cell.length_b   1.000
_cell.length_c   1.000
_cell.angle_alpha   90.00
_cell.angle_beta   90.00
_cell.angle_gamma   90.00
#
_symmetry.space_group_name_H-M   'P 1'
#
loop_
_entity.id
_entity.type
_entity.pdbx_description
1 polymer ?
#
loop_
_entity_poly.entity_id
_entity_poly.type
_entity_poly.pdbx_seq_one_letter_code
_entity_poly.pdbx_strand_id
1 'polypeptide(L)'
;MLAVVVVLFLAVGVSDGVILSKCELKQQLERGLALQIPNSADVLAQIVCHVQLTSGFNTSTIKMIAEPEEPRGGRGPRRGRSPRGKNKDDSSSNESNENKSEVWTLYGLFQLSDHVVCNSTQSRALNLCRMTCDKLIDDNTSDDIACVQALVNAVTAPIPDRKAARHIHEMISLIHQPECMAMKASSYFADCQTP
;
A
#
# COMPACT_ATOMS: atom_id res chain seq x y z
N MET A 1 -47.99 25.72 -22.30
CA MET A 1 -47.26 25.13 -21.16
C MET A 1 -46.02 24.44 -21.72
N LEU A 2 -44.89 25.13 -21.82
CA LEU A 2 -43.62 24.50 -22.19
C LEU A 2 -42.97 23.99 -20.89
N ALA A 3 -42.84 22.68 -20.73
CA ALA A 3 -42.05 22.10 -19.65
C ALA A 3 -40.58 22.07 -20.09
N VAL A 4 -39.73 22.86 -19.43
CA VAL A 4 -38.28 22.80 -19.60
C VAL A 4 -37.77 21.74 -18.64
N VAL A 5 -37.38 20.58 -19.16
CA VAL A 5 -36.68 19.54 -18.39
C VAL A 5 -35.21 19.95 -18.31
N VAL A 6 -34.80 20.49 -17.18
CA VAL A 6 -33.39 20.75 -16.89
C VAL A 6 -32.76 19.44 -16.43
N VAL A 7 -32.07 18.76 -17.34
CA VAL A 7 -31.26 17.60 -17.00
C VAL A 7 -29.94 18.12 -16.41
N LEU A 8 -29.85 18.13 -15.08
CA LEU A 8 -28.58 18.28 -14.38
C LEU A 8 -27.74 17.02 -14.61
N PHE A 9 -26.87 17.06 -15.62
CA PHE A 9 -25.79 16.10 -15.72
C PHE A 9 -24.80 16.39 -14.59
N LEU A 10 -24.90 15.64 -13.49
CA LEU A 10 -23.80 15.48 -12.57
C LEU A 10 -22.71 14.76 -13.37
N ALA A 11 -21.69 15.50 -13.81
CA ALA A 11 -20.48 14.92 -14.35
C ALA A 11 -19.83 14.10 -13.21
N VAL A 12 -20.15 12.81 -13.16
CA VAL A 12 -19.31 11.84 -12.46
C VAL A 12 -18.01 11.85 -13.24
N GLY A 13 -17.00 12.55 -12.72
CA GLY A 13 -15.67 12.56 -13.29
C GLY A 13 -15.13 11.14 -13.24
N VAL A 14 -15.21 10.42 -14.34
CA VAL A 14 -14.39 9.24 -14.56
C VAL A 14 -13.01 9.80 -14.84
N SER A 15 -12.11 9.74 -13.86
CA SER A 15 -10.71 10.08 -14.05
C SER A 15 -10.07 8.97 -14.87
N ASP A 16 -9.85 9.23 -16.16
CA ASP A 16 -9.00 8.41 -17.01
C ASP A 16 -7.55 8.70 -16.58
N GLY A 17 -6.96 7.81 -15.77
CA GLY A 17 -5.67 8.04 -15.11
C GLY A 17 -4.56 8.65 -15.96
N VAL A 18 -3.68 9.40 -15.30
CA VAL A 18 -2.52 10.05 -15.90
C VAL A 18 -1.28 9.15 -15.81
N ILE A 19 -0.45 9.18 -16.84
CA ILE A 19 0.89 8.56 -16.83
C ILE A 19 1.93 9.64 -16.57
N LEU A 20 2.56 9.59 -15.40
CA LEU A 20 3.64 10.53 -15.05
C LEU A 20 4.97 10.13 -15.68
N SER A 21 5.85 11.11 -15.87
CA SER A 21 7.26 10.80 -16.18
C SER A 21 8.05 10.49 -14.89
N LYS A 22 9.14 9.73 -15.03
CA LYS A 22 10.08 9.46 -13.93
C LYS A 22 10.54 10.73 -13.22
N CYS A 23 10.84 11.78 -13.99
CA CYS A 23 11.38 13.03 -13.45
C CYS A 23 10.30 13.91 -12.82
N GLU A 24 9.08 13.88 -13.35
CA GLU A 24 7.93 14.55 -12.74
C GLU A 24 7.60 13.94 -11.38
N LEU A 25 7.53 12.60 -11.31
CA LEU A 25 7.29 11.91 -10.05
C LEU A 25 8.40 12.17 -9.03
N LYS A 26 9.67 12.13 -9.47
CA LYS A 26 10.82 12.50 -8.62
C LYS A 26 10.59 13.89 -7.99
N GLN A 27 10.23 14.88 -8.81
CA GLN A 27 10.06 16.25 -8.36
C GLN A 27 8.86 16.42 -7.39
N GLN A 28 7.78 15.68 -7.61
CA GLN A 28 6.63 15.68 -6.70
C GLN A 28 7.00 15.03 -5.36
N LEU A 29 7.74 13.91 -5.37
CA LEU A 29 8.22 13.23 -4.16
C LEU A 29 9.19 14.09 -3.36
N GLU A 30 10.12 14.80 -4.02
CA GLU A 30 11.07 15.70 -3.32
C GLU A 30 10.35 16.84 -2.57
N ARG A 31 9.14 17.22 -3.00
CA ARG A 31 8.31 18.25 -2.34
C ARG A 31 7.40 17.68 -1.27
N GLY A 32 6.83 16.50 -1.50
CA GLY A 32 5.79 15.94 -0.64
C GLY A 32 6.29 14.91 0.39
N LEU A 33 7.46 14.31 0.18
CA LEU A 33 8.00 13.26 1.03
C LEU A 33 9.20 13.76 1.84
N ALA A 34 9.06 13.78 3.16
CA ALA A 34 10.09 14.16 4.11
C ALA A 34 10.65 12.90 4.81
N LEU A 35 11.74 12.35 4.26
CA LEU A 35 12.43 11.19 4.81
C LEU A 35 13.58 11.64 5.73
N GLN A 36 13.43 11.47 7.04
CA GLN A 36 14.46 11.80 8.04
C GLN A 36 15.48 10.66 8.24
N ILE A 37 16.07 10.20 7.14
CA ILE A 37 17.03 9.08 7.12
C ILE A 37 18.25 9.42 6.26
N PRO A 38 19.42 8.83 6.55
CA PRO A 38 20.55 8.92 5.64
C PRO A 38 20.18 8.31 4.28
N ASN A 39 20.75 8.85 3.20
CA ASN A 39 20.50 8.39 1.83
C ASN A 39 19.03 8.49 1.38
N SER A 40 18.27 9.47 1.87
CA SER A 40 16.87 9.72 1.46
C SER A 40 16.69 9.83 -0.05
N ALA A 41 17.68 10.36 -0.79
CA ALA A 41 17.66 10.41 -2.24
C ALA A 41 17.67 9.00 -2.88
N ASP A 42 18.48 8.06 -2.36
CA ASP A 42 18.50 6.67 -2.85
C ASP A 42 17.18 5.97 -2.54
N VAL A 43 16.57 6.24 -1.38
CA VAL A 43 15.24 5.72 -1.05
C VAL A 43 14.17 6.29 -1.99
N LEU A 44 14.26 7.57 -2.36
CA LEU A 44 13.38 8.15 -3.37
C LEU A 44 13.56 7.43 -4.73
N ALA A 45 14.79 7.10 -5.12
CA ALA A 45 15.05 6.31 -6.31
C ALA A 45 14.45 4.89 -6.23
N GLN A 46 14.52 4.25 -5.06
CA GLN A 46 13.90 2.95 -4.81
C GLN A 46 12.38 3.00 -4.97
N ILE A 47 11.72 4.03 -4.41
CA ILE A 47 10.27 4.23 -4.55
C ILE A 47 9.89 4.44 -6.02
N VAL A 48 10.60 5.32 -6.73
CA VAL A 48 10.31 5.58 -8.14
C VAL A 48 10.56 4.34 -9.02
N CYS A 49 11.59 3.54 -8.69
CA CYS A 49 11.82 2.24 -9.32
C CYS A 49 10.66 1.26 -9.09
N HIS A 50 10.12 1.17 -7.87
CA HIS A 50 8.93 0.35 -7.58
C HIS A 50 7.74 0.79 -8.42
N VAL A 51 7.49 2.11 -8.51
CA VAL A 51 6.42 2.67 -9.37
C VAL A 51 6.63 2.27 -10.83
N GLN A 52 7.86 2.39 -11.35
CA GLN A 52 8.19 2.00 -12.72
C GLN A 52 7.88 0.52 -12.99
N LEU A 53 8.26 -0.38 -12.08
CA LEU A 53 8.08 -1.82 -12.25
C LEU A 53 6.63 -2.27 -12.04
N THR A 54 5.86 -1.55 -11.24
CA THR A 54 4.52 -2.00 -10.85
C THR A 54 3.39 -1.28 -11.56
N SER A 55 3.32 0.04 -11.50
CA SER A 55 2.27 0.81 -12.17
C SER A 55 2.68 1.34 -13.53
N GLY A 56 3.98 1.30 -13.86
CA GLY A 56 4.49 1.94 -15.08
C GLY A 56 4.18 3.44 -15.10
N PHE A 57 4.16 4.06 -13.92
CA PHE A 57 3.78 5.46 -13.68
C PHE A 57 2.32 5.84 -13.96
N ASN A 58 1.43 4.86 -14.15
CA ASN A 58 0.01 5.11 -14.37
C ASN A 58 -0.74 5.25 -13.03
N THR A 59 -1.33 6.41 -12.78
CA THR A 59 -2.04 6.73 -11.53
C THR A 59 -3.30 5.90 -11.32
N SER A 60 -3.93 5.32 -12.34
CA SER A 60 -5.14 4.49 -12.16
C SER A 60 -4.88 2.98 -12.18
N THR A 61 -3.64 2.54 -11.94
CA THR A 61 -3.32 1.10 -11.95
C THR A 61 -3.96 0.38 -10.75
N ILE A 62 -4.70 -0.69 -11.02
CA ILE A 62 -5.25 -1.58 -9.99
C ILE A 62 -4.71 -2.99 -10.21
N LYS A 63 -4.26 -3.65 -9.13
CA LYS A 63 -3.85 -5.06 -9.15
C LYS A 63 -4.44 -5.81 -7.97
N MET A 64 -4.68 -7.09 -8.16
CA MET A 64 -5.05 -8.00 -7.08
C MET A 64 -3.92 -8.99 -6.85
N ILE A 65 -3.57 -9.22 -5.58
CA ILE A 65 -2.62 -10.24 -5.16
C ILE A 65 -3.26 -11.08 -4.06
N ALA A 66 -2.80 -12.33 -3.92
CA ALA A 66 -3.03 -13.04 -2.67
C ALA A 66 -2.33 -12.29 -1.53
N GLU A 67 -2.90 -12.28 -0.33
CA GLU A 67 -2.23 -11.74 0.85
C GLU A 67 -0.80 -12.30 0.93
N PRO A 68 0.22 -11.44 1.11
CA PRO A 68 1.60 -11.89 1.20
C PRO A 68 1.75 -12.90 2.34
N GLU A 69 2.10 -14.15 2.02
CA GLU A 69 2.36 -15.15 3.05
C GLU A 69 3.68 -14.82 3.76
N GLU A 70 3.65 -14.70 5.10
CA GLU A 70 4.84 -14.75 5.93
C GLU A 70 5.63 -16.05 5.64
N PRO A 71 6.98 -16.02 5.61
CA PRO A 71 7.76 -17.25 5.66
C PRO A 71 7.34 -17.98 6.94
N ARG A 72 6.64 -19.11 6.78
CA ARG A 72 6.24 -19.95 7.92
C ARG A 72 7.50 -20.32 8.67
N GLY A 73 7.77 -19.61 9.76
CA GLY A 73 8.84 -19.93 10.69
C GLY A 73 8.64 -21.38 11.08
N GLY A 74 9.52 -22.25 10.58
CA GLY A 74 9.45 -23.67 10.80
C GLY A 74 9.36 -23.92 12.29
N ARG A 75 8.18 -24.31 12.78
CA ARG A 75 8.06 -24.93 14.10
C ARG A 75 8.86 -26.21 14.02
N GLY A 76 10.12 -26.15 14.45
CA GLY A 76 10.95 -27.33 14.61
C GLY A 76 10.21 -28.38 15.45
N PRO A 77 10.51 -29.68 15.28
CA PRO A 77 9.82 -30.73 16.02
C PRO A 77 9.99 -30.48 17.51
N ARG A 78 8.91 -30.12 18.21
CA ARG A 78 8.89 -30.10 19.67
C ARG A 78 9.09 -31.54 20.12
N ARG A 79 10.31 -31.88 20.52
CA ARG A 79 10.65 -33.14 21.18
C ARG A 79 9.69 -33.33 22.37
N GLY A 80 9.01 -34.45 22.36
CA GLY A 80 7.97 -34.78 23.31
C GLY A 80 8.49 -34.77 24.75
N ARG A 81 7.67 -34.19 25.63
CA ARG A 81 7.62 -34.58 27.03
C ARG A 81 6.18 -34.42 27.53
N SER A 82 5.52 -35.55 27.73
CA SER A 82 4.32 -35.69 28.55
C SER A 82 4.77 -36.13 29.96
N PRO A 83 3.95 -36.08 31.05
CA PRO A 83 2.50 -35.83 31.07
C PRO A 83 1.96 -34.96 32.24
N ARG A 84 0.64 -34.67 32.15
CA ARG A 84 -0.40 -34.78 33.23
C ARG A 84 -1.13 -33.47 33.63
N GLY A 85 -2.46 -33.48 33.48
CA GLY A 85 -3.38 -32.56 34.16
C GLY A 85 -4.65 -32.22 33.36
N LYS A 86 -5.81 -32.78 33.75
CA LYS A 86 -7.16 -32.51 33.19
C LYS A 86 -7.77 -31.25 33.83
N ASN A 87 -8.43 -30.39 33.05
CA ASN A 87 -9.88 -30.16 33.10
C ASN A 87 -10.33 -29.25 31.95
N LYS A 88 -11.50 -29.57 31.41
CA LYS A 88 -12.15 -28.97 30.24
C LYS A 88 -13.27 -28.05 30.74
N ASP A 89 -13.36 -26.85 30.17
CA ASP A 89 -14.61 -26.14 29.88
C ASP A 89 -14.26 -25.07 28.83
N ASP A 90 -14.42 -25.42 27.55
CA ASP A 90 -14.26 -24.49 26.44
C ASP A 90 -15.64 -24.36 25.76
N SER A 91 -16.21 -23.16 25.88
CA SER A 91 -17.37 -22.76 25.11
C SER A 91 -16.94 -22.64 23.65
N SER A 92 -17.54 -23.49 22.83
CA SER A 92 -17.43 -23.50 21.39
C SER A 92 -17.91 -22.16 20.81
N SER A 93 -16.97 -21.29 20.44
CA SER A 93 -17.19 -20.34 19.35
C SER A 93 -16.86 -21.08 18.06
N ASN A 94 -17.91 -21.46 17.33
CA ASN A 94 -17.82 -21.91 15.94
C ASN A 94 -17.26 -20.76 15.09
N GLU A 95 -15.93 -20.68 15.00
CA GLU A 95 -15.29 -19.98 13.90
C GLU A 95 -15.33 -20.91 12.70
N SER A 96 -16.33 -20.68 11.84
CA SER A 96 -16.33 -21.23 10.50
C SER A 96 -15.04 -20.81 9.81
N ASN A 97 -14.12 -21.77 9.67
CA ASN A 97 -12.96 -21.70 8.79
C ASN A 97 -13.45 -21.61 7.33
N GLU A 98 -13.93 -20.45 6.91
CA GLU A 98 -13.85 -20.06 5.51
C GLU A 98 -12.39 -19.75 5.24
N ASN A 99 -11.67 -20.73 4.72
CA ASN A 99 -10.33 -20.56 4.20
C ASN A 99 -10.39 -19.77 2.88
N LYS A 100 -10.90 -18.53 2.92
CA LYS A 100 -10.68 -17.55 1.87
C LYS A 100 -9.27 -17.03 2.11
N SER A 101 -8.36 -17.37 1.19
CA SER A 101 -7.13 -16.60 1.05
C SER A 101 -7.52 -15.13 0.94
N GLU A 102 -7.15 -14.32 1.92
CA GLU A 102 -7.44 -12.88 1.91
C GLU A 102 -6.77 -12.30 0.66
N VAL A 103 -7.53 -11.58 -0.17
CA VAL A 103 -7.04 -10.98 -1.43
C VAL A 103 -6.82 -9.51 -1.18
N TRP A 104 -5.61 -9.03 -1.49
CA TRP A 104 -5.28 -7.61 -1.39
C TRP A 104 -5.48 -6.93 -2.73
N THR A 105 -6.15 -5.79 -2.71
CA THR A 105 -6.24 -4.93 -3.90
C THR A 105 -5.26 -3.77 -3.72
N LEU A 106 -4.34 -3.64 -4.67
CA LEU A 106 -3.34 -2.58 -4.72
C LEU A 106 -3.82 -1.49 -5.69
N TYR A 107 -3.72 -0.24 -5.25
CA TYR A 107 -4.23 0.92 -5.96
C TYR A 107 -3.11 1.88 -6.29
N GLY A 108 -3.23 2.47 -7.46
CA GLY A 108 -2.60 3.73 -7.75
C GLY A 108 -1.16 3.64 -8.16
N LEU A 109 -0.56 4.83 -8.25
CA LEU A 109 0.82 5.02 -8.66
C LEU A 109 1.80 4.16 -7.83
N PHE A 110 1.59 4.11 -6.51
CA PHE A 110 2.48 3.42 -5.56
C PHE A 110 2.03 1.99 -5.22
N GLN A 111 0.92 1.53 -5.81
CA GLN A 111 0.34 0.20 -5.57
C GLN A 111 0.09 -0.06 -4.07
N LEU A 112 -0.62 0.85 -3.40
CA LEU A 112 -0.92 0.75 -1.98
C LEU A 112 -2.19 -0.09 -1.73
N SER A 113 -2.18 -0.89 -0.66
CA SER A 113 -3.24 -1.88 -0.37
C SER A 113 -4.44 -1.29 0.37
N ASP A 114 -5.66 -1.67 -0.04
CA ASP A 114 -6.89 -1.38 0.70
C ASP A 114 -7.00 -2.09 2.06
N HIS A 115 -6.14 -3.05 2.37
CA HIS A 115 -6.08 -3.63 3.72
C HIS A 115 -5.35 -2.72 4.70
N VAL A 116 -4.55 -1.78 4.20
CA VAL A 116 -3.62 -0.98 5.02
C VAL A 116 -3.95 0.50 4.96
N VAL A 117 -4.03 1.08 3.76
CA VAL A 117 -3.93 2.55 3.64
C VAL A 117 -5.26 3.27 3.44
N CYS A 118 -6.23 2.66 2.78
CA CYS A 118 -7.48 3.30 2.35
C CYS A 118 -8.68 2.36 2.55
N ASN A 119 -9.90 2.91 2.57
CA ASN A 119 -11.12 2.13 2.61
C ASN A 119 -11.61 1.75 1.20
N SER A 120 -11.90 0.46 1.00
CA SER A 120 -12.65 -0.05 -0.14
C SER A 120 -13.96 -0.69 0.34
N THR A 121 -14.89 -0.98 -0.59
CA THR A 121 -16.13 -1.71 -0.26
C THR A 121 -15.88 -3.19 0.04
N GLN A 122 -14.66 -3.69 -0.20
CA GLN A 122 -14.32 -5.12 -0.21
C GLN A 122 -13.41 -5.54 0.95
N SER A 123 -12.79 -4.60 1.66
CA SER A 123 -11.80 -4.88 2.71
C SER A 123 -12.16 -4.26 4.08
N ARG A 124 -11.74 -4.94 5.16
CA ARG A 124 -11.72 -4.38 6.53
C ARG A 124 -10.37 -3.70 6.75
N ALA A 125 -10.23 -2.49 6.21
CA ALA A 125 -8.98 -1.74 6.21
C ALA A 125 -8.59 -1.19 7.59
N LEU A 126 -7.28 -1.06 7.84
CA LEU A 126 -6.75 -0.15 8.87
C LEU A 126 -7.04 1.32 8.53
N ASN A 127 -7.14 1.62 7.22
CA ASN A 127 -7.34 2.96 6.66
C ASN A 127 -6.40 4.00 7.24
N LEU A 128 -5.09 3.70 7.19
CA LEU A 128 -4.04 4.54 7.76
C LEU A 128 -4.11 5.99 7.26
N CYS A 129 -4.44 6.19 5.98
CA CYS A 129 -4.48 7.49 5.33
C CYS A 129 -5.83 8.19 5.44
N ARG A 130 -6.84 7.56 6.09
CA ARG A 130 -8.17 8.12 6.34
C ARG A 130 -8.87 8.61 5.07
N MET A 131 -8.82 7.80 4.02
CA MET A 131 -9.38 8.11 2.70
C MET A 131 -10.05 6.88 2.10
N THR A 132 -10.80 7.09 1.02
CA THR A 132 -11.35 6.02 0.18
C THR A 132 -10.40 5.71 -0.97
N CYS A 133 -10.34 4.47 -1.44
CA CYS A 133 -9.31 4.06 -2.40
C CYS A 133 -9.45 4.66 -3.80
N ASP A 134 -10.60 5.26 -4.14
CA ASP A 134 -10.77 6.06 -5.38
C ASP A 134 -9.80 7.25 -5.43
N LYS A 135 -9.40 7.77 -4.27
CA LYS A 135 -8.41 8.84 -4.14
C LYS A 135 -7.02 8.45 -4.59
N LEU A 136 -6.70 7.15 -4.59
CA LEU A 136 -5.41 6.66 -5.04
C LEU A 136 -5.37 6.38 -6.56
N ILE A 137 -6.51 6.50 -7.25
CA ILE A 137 -6.62 6.19 -8.69
C ILE A 137 -7.10 7.38 -9.51
N ASP A 138 -7.11 8.58 -8.92
CA ASP A 138 -7.38 9.81 -9.62
C ASP A 138 -6.08 10.44 -10.18
N ASP A 139 -6.18 11.61 -10.80
CA ASP A 139 -5.04 12.27 -11.45
C ASP A 139 -4.19 13.10 -10.48
N ASN A 140 -4.70 13.37 -9.28
CA ASN A 140 -4.03 14.19 -8.28
C ASN A 140 -3.21 13.31 -7.32
N THR A 141 -1.90 13.34 -7.49
CA THR A 141 -0.97 12.54 -6.68
C THR A 141 -0.67 13.08 -5.28
N SER A 142 -1.23 14.23 -4.91
CA SER A 142 -0.85 14.91 -3.66
C SER A 142 -1.22 14.07 -2.42
N ASP A 143 -2.39 13.45 -2.44
CA ASP A 143 -2.88 12.56 -1.39
C ASP A 143 -2.22 11.18 -1.42
N ASP A 144 -1.86 10.66 -2.59
CA ASP A 144 -1.01 9.47 -2.70
C ASP A 144 0.33 9.66 -2.00
N ILE A 145 1.02 10.77 -2.29
CA ILE A 145 2.33 11.07 -1.71
C ILE A 145 2.22 11.30 -0.20
N ALA A 146 1.19 12.03 0.25
CA ALA A 146 0.90 12.19 1.67
C ALA A 146 0.62 10.84 2.36
N CYS A 147 -0.03 9.92 1.65
CA CYS A 147 -0.30 8.58 2.14
C CYS A 147 0.96 7.72 2.24
N VAL A 148 1.88 7.81 1.27
CA VAL A 148 3.21 7.19 1.37
C VAL A 148 3.98 7.73 2.58
N GLN A 149 3.94 9.04 2.83
CA GLN A 149 4.53 9.62 4.04
C GLN A 149 3.91 9.04 5.32
N ALA A 150 2.58 8.92 5.37
CA ALA A 150 1.89 8.33 6.50
C ALA A 150 2.31 6.87 6.74
N LEU A 151 2.44 6.09 5.66
CA LEU A 151 2.91 4.71 5.71
C LEU A 151 4.35 4.61 6.23
N VAL A 152 5.27 5.46 5.75
CA VAL A 152 6.65 5.53 6.24
C VAL A 152 6.68 5.87 7.74
N ASN A 153 5.90 6.86 8.18
CA ASN A 153 5.84 7.25 9.58
C ASN A 153 5.31 6.11 10.47
N ALA A 154 4.33 5.34 9.98
CA ALA A 154 3.70 4.25 10.72
C ALA A 154 4.66 3.11 11.09
N VAL A 155 5.73 2.89 10.31
CA VAL A 155 6.77 1.89 10.62
C VAL A 155 7.50 2.21 11.92
N THR A 156 7.67 3.49 12.24
CA THR A 156 8.40 3.96 13.42
C THR A 156 7.50 4.28 14.61
N ALA A 157 6.18 4.31 14.39
CA ALA A 157 5.21 4.60 15.43
C ALA A 157 4.99 3.39 16.36
N PRO A 158 4.65 3.60 17.64
CA PRO A 158 4.17 2.53 18.50
C PRO A 158 2.88 1.93 17.91
N ILE A 159 2.96 0.70 17.37
CA ILE A 159 1.83 0.09 16.67
C ILE A 159 0.85 -0.53 17.70
N PRO A 160 -0.46 -0.21 17.64
CA PRO A 160 -1.42 -0.59 18.69
C PRO A 160 -1.74 -2.08 18.74
N ASP A 161 -1.64 -2.81 17.62
CA ASP A 161 -1.91 -4.26 17.57
C ASP A 161 -0.93 -4.99 16.63
N ARG A 162 -0.67 -6.27 16.93
CA ARG A 162 0.24 -7.14 16.18
C ARG A 162 -0.24 -7.41 14.75
N LYS A 163 -1.56 -7.48 14.49
CA LYS A 163 -2.08 -7.68 13.13
C LYS A 163 -1.81 -6.44 12.28
N ALA A 164 -2.09 -5.25 12.83
CA ALA A 164 -1.82 -4.00 12.14
C ALA A 164 -0.32 -3.82 11.82
N ALA A 165 0.55 -4.18 12.76
CA ALA A 165 2.00 -4.13 12.55
C ALA A 165 2.45 -5.03 11.39
N ARG A 166 1.90 -6.24 11.31
CA ARG A 166 2.19 -7.20 10.24
C ARG A 166 1.77 -6.65 8.89
N HIS A 167 0.53 -6.19 8.77
CA HIS A 167 -0.02 -5.64 7.52
C HIS A 167 0.76 -4.41 7.03
N ILE A 168 1.17 -3.52 7.94
CA ILE A 168 2.04 -2.38 7.59
C ILE A 168 3.40 -2.88 7.08
N HIS A 169 4.01 -3.87 7.75
CA HIS A 169 5.30 -4.42 7.35
C HIS A 169 5.24 -5.13 5.98
N GLU A 170 4.18 -5.91 5.73
CA GLU A 170 3.92 -6.55 4.44
C GLU A 170 3.74 -5.51 3.32
N MET A 171 2.98 -4.44 3.57
CA MET A 171 2.84 -3.34 2.62
C MET A 171 4.19 -2.69 2.28
N ILE A 172 5.01 -2.41 3.29
CA ILE A 172 6.37 -1.87 3.08
C ILE A 172 7.24 -2.85 2.30
N SER A 173 7.12 -4.16 2.55
CA SER A 173 7.87 -5.19 1.83
C SER A 173 7.49 -5.26 0.35
N LEU A 174 6.23 -4.96 -0.02
CA LEU A 174 5.80 -4.91 -1.42
C LEU A 174 6.45 -3.73 -2.17
N ILE A 175 6.74 -2.63 -1.47
CA ILE A 175 7.38 -1.44 -2.04
C ILE A 175 8.89 -1.63 -2.18
N HIS A 176 9.53 -2.37 -1.27
CA HIS A 176 10.97 -2.65 -1.31
C HIS A 176 11.30 -3.84 -2.22
N GLN A 177 11.20 -3.64 -3.53
CA GLN A 177 11.53 -4.66 -4.51
C GLN A 177 13.04 -4.94 -4.58
N PRO A 178 13.47 -6.22 -4.68
CA PRO A 178 14.89 -6.57 -4.73
C PRO A 178 15.61 -5.95 -5.93
N GLU A 179 14.93 -5.78 -7.06
CA GLU A 179 15.43 -5.10 -8.26
C GLU A 179 15.72 -3.61 -8.00
N CYS A 180 15.02 -3.01 -7.04
CA CYS A 180 15.14 -1.59 -6.71
C CYS A 180 16.11 -1.32 -5.56
N MET A 181 16.40 -2.27 -4.66
CA MET A 181 17.21 -2.04 -3.45
C MET A 181 18.60 -1.45 -3.72
N ALA A 182 19.22 -1.80 -4.84
CA ALA A 182 20.56 -1.32 -5.21
C ALA A 182 20.54 0.01 -5.98
N MET A 183 19.37 0.60 -6.22
CA MET A 183 19.24 1.84 -6.99
C MET A 183 19.96 3.00 -6.30
N LYS A 184 20.74 3.74 -7.09
CA LYS A 184 21.41 4.97 -6.68
C LYS A 184 20.76 6.17 -7.34
N ALA A 185 20.43 7.18 -6.56
CA ALA A 185 19.74 8.37 -7.06
C ALA A 185 20.54 9.08 -8.15
N SER A 186 21.86 9.14 -7.97
CA SER A 186 22.77 9.80 -8.90
C SER A 186 22.77 9.19 -10.30
N SER A 187 22.65 7.86 -10.42
CA SER A 187 22.58 7.18 -11.71
C SER A 187 21.15 7.07 -12.23
N TYR A 188 20.20 6.75 -11.37
CA TYR A 188 18.82 6.50 -11.75
C TYR A 188 18.10 7.76 -12.24
N PHE A 189 18.48 8.93 -11.72
CA PHE A 189 17.94 10.24 -12.10
C PHE A 189 18.91 11.11 -12.91
N ALA A 190 19.96 10.53 -13.51
CA ALA A 190 20.98 11.27 -14.24
C ALA A 190 20.42 12.06 -15.45
N ASP A 191 19.33 11.58 -16.02
CA ASP A 191 18.58 12.16 -17.15
C ASP A 191 17.50 13.17 -16.72
N CYS A 192 17.22 13.27 -15.42
CA CYS A 192 16.30 14.28 -14.92
C CYS A 192 17.05 15.61 -14.78
N GLN A 193 16.67 16.60 -15.58
CA GLN A 193 17.16 17.97 -15.38
C GLN A 193 16.93 18.39 -13.93
N THR A 194 17.95 19.00 -13.33
CA THR A 194 17.78 19.73 -12.08
C THR A 194 16.86 20.92 -12.35
N PRO A 195 15.89 21.22 -11.47
CA PRO A 195 15.05 22.40 -11.61
C PRO A 195 15.86 23.70 -11.67
#